data_AF-A0A8D8EZC2-F1
#
_entry.id   AF-A0A8D8EZC2-F1
#
_cell.length_a   1.000
_cell.length_b   1.000
_cell.length_c   1.000
_cell.angle_alpha   90.00
_cell.angle_beta   90.00
_cell.angle_gamma   90.00
#
_symmetry.space_group_name_H-M   'P 1'
#
loop_
_entity.id
_entity.type
_entity.pdbx_description
1 polymer ?
#
loop_
_entity_poly.entity_id
_entity_poly.type
_entity_poly.pdbx_seq_one_letter_code
_entity_poly.pdbx_strand_id
1 'polypeptide(L)'
;MSAALLRCGLVLLLLFCLLVQGQRIAEKKCSEYREKTIQTSMIIPLTLNPRPIQIQRFNCSKTVDLIVGGEAAKPGEFPHQALLGYADASAPEGYRFDCGGSLISERFVLTAAHCFAKGYPKIIRLGEHSLDDEYDNQVDFDIEKFYKHPNHRFKSAYNDIALIKLDQNVKFSKIIRPA
;
A
#
# COMPACT_ATOMS: atom_id res chain seq x y z
N MET A 1 -28.72 5.43 -52.80
CA MET A 1 -28.38 6.34 -51.68
C MET A 1 -28.19 5.58 -50.36
N SER A 2 -27.34 4.53 -50.30
CA SER A 2 -27.19 3.77 -49.04
C SER A 2 -25.83 3.04 -48.96
N ALA A 3 -24.77 3.79 -48.66
CA ALA A 3 -23.46 3.22 -48.31
C ALA A 3 -22.57 4.22 -47.55
N ALA A 4 -22.73 5.53 -47.81
CA ALA A 4 -21.92 6.58 -47.18
C ALA A 4 -22.28 6.84 -45.71
N LEU A 5 -23.56 6.74 -45.33
CA LEU A 5 -24.03 6.99 -43.96
C LEU A 5 -23.61 5.88 -42.98
N LEU A 6 -23.50 4.63 -43.44
CA LEU A 6 -23.09 3.50 -42.60
C LEU A 6 -21.59 3.52 -42.25
N ARG A 7 -20.75 4.08 -43.13
CA ARG A 7 -19.30 4.22 -42.91
C ARG A 7 -18.97 5.38 -41.96
N CYS A 8 -19.78 6.45 -41.97
CA CYS A 8 -19.56 7.60 -41.08
C CYS A 8 -19.93 7.28 -39.61
N GLY A 9 -21.01 6.51 -39.39
CA GLY A 9 -21.41 6.06 -38.05
C GLY A 9 -20.41 5.11 -37.37
N LEU A 10 -19.79 4.20 -38.13
CA LEU A 10 -18.82 3.23 -37.58
C LEU A 10 -17.49 3.90 -37.19
N VAL A 11 -17.05 4.91 -37.96
CA VAL A 11 -15.83 5.68 -37.65
C VAL A 11 -16.02 6.59 -36.44
N LEU A 12 -17.21 7.20 -36.27
CA LEU A 12 -17.53 8.01 -35.10
C LEU A 12 -17.64 7.17 -33.82
N LEU A 13 -18.18 5.95 -33.90
CA LEU A 13 -18.25 4.99 -32.78
C LEU A 13 -16.86 4.46 -32.40
N LEU A 14 -15.99 4.19 -33.37
CA LEU A 14 -14.60 3.78 -33.12
C LEU A 14 -13.76 4.93 -32.52
N LEU A 15 -13.97 6.18 -32.95
CA LEU A 15 -13.35 7.36 -32.35
C LEU A 15 -13.85 7.62 -30.92
N PHE A 16 -15.14 7.42 -30.63
CA PHE A 16 -15.67 7.50 -29.26
C PHE A 16 -15.13 6.36 -28.38
N CYS A 17 -14.92 5.16 -28.91
CA CYS A 17 -14.35 4.03 -28.18
C CYS A 17 -12.86 4.26 -27.83
N LEU A 18 -12.12 4.97 -28.69
CA LEU A 18 -10.71 5.35 -28.44
C LEU A 18 -10.56 6.52 -27.45
N LEU A 19 -11.64 7.26 -27.16
CA LEU A 19 -11.60 8.44 -26.28
C LEU A 19 -11.97 8.17 -24.82
N VAL A 20 -12.42 6.96 -24.46
CA VAL A 20 -12.75 6.60 -23.07
C VAL A 20 -11.65 5.72 -22.47
N GLN A 21 -10.44 6.26 -22.35
CA GLN A 21 -9.44 5.68 -21.45
C GLN A 21 -9.70 6.19 -20.03
N GLY A 22 -10.68 5.60 -19.36
CA GLY A 22 -10.87 5.81 -17.92
C GLY A 22 -9.66 5.25 -17.16
N GLN A 23 -8.97 6.10 -16.40
CA GLN A 23 -7.83 5.70 -15.57
C GLN A 23 -8.27 4.63 -14.55
N ARG A 24 -7.41 3.63 -14.28
CA ARG A 24 -7.78 2.55 -13.33
C ARG A 24 -7.99 3.16 -11.94
N ILE A 25 -8.96 2.63 -11.18
CA ILE A 25 -9.20 3.10 -9.80
C ILE A 25 -7.93 3.02 -8.95
N ALA A 26 -7.13 1.96 -9.14
CA ALA A 26 -5.84 1.79 -8.48
C ALA A 26 -4.85 2.93 -8.82
N GLU A 27 -4.77 3.36 -10.08
CA GLU A 27 -3.91 4.47 -10.50
C GLU A 27 -4.37 5.80 -9.91
N LYS A 28 -5.69 6.02 -9.85
CA LYS A 28 -6.27 7.20 -9.20
C LYS A 28 -5.95 7.23 -7.70
N LYS A 29 -6.09 6.08 -7.02
CA LYS A 29 -5.78 5.95 -5.59
C LYS A 29 -4.28 6.06 -5.30
N CYS A 30 -3.42 5.50 -6.14
CA CYS A 30 -1.99 5.69 -6.05
C CYS A 30 -1.62 7.18 -6.13
N SER A 31 -2.23 7.92 -7.05
CA SER A 31 -2.03 9.37 -7.17
C SER A 31 -2.49 10.12 -5.90
N GLU A 32 -3.68 9.80 -5.39
CA GLU A 32 -4.22 10.37 -4.15
C GLU A 32 -3.33 10.10 -2.92
N TYR A 33 -2.82 8.87 -2.78
CA TYR A 33 -1.93 8.53 -1.66
C TYR A 33 -0.55 9.15 -1.81
N ARG A 34 -0.04 9.27 -3.04
CA ARG A 34 1.22 9.95 -3.32
C ARG A 34 1.16 11.41 -2.89
N GLU A 35 0.07 12.11 -3.15
CA GLU A 35 -0.10 13.52 -2.75
C GLU A 35 0.02 13.72 -1.24
N LYS A 36 -0.47 12.77 -0.42
CA LYS A 36 -0.35 12.81 1.05
C LYS A 36 1.09 12.73 1.55
N THR A 37 2.04 12.36 0.70
CA THR A 37 3.46 12.18 1.05
C THR A 37 4.35 13.33 0.58
N ILE A 38 3.80 14.26 -0.20
CA ILE A 38 4.54 15.40 -0.76
C ILE A 38 4.85 16.39 0.36
N GLN A 39 6.13 16.70 0.53
CA GLN A 39 6.55 17.81 1.38
C GLN A 39 6.70 19.06 0.52
N THR A 40 5.89 20.07 0.82
CA THR A 40 6.00 21.39 0.19
C THR A 40 6.93 22.26 1.01
N SER A 41 8.09 22.61 0.45
CA SER A 41 8.99 23.61 1.02
C SER A 41 8.75 24.97 0.35
N MET A 42 8.72 26.04 1.13
CA MET A 42 8.69 27.40 0.60
C MET A 42 10.09 27.98 0.62
N ILE A 43 10.55 28.45 -0.54
CA ILE A 43 11.80 29.18 -0.68
C ILE A 43 11.45 30.64 -0.97
N ILE A 44 12.06 31.54 -0.20
CA ILE A 44 11.92 32.98 -0.39
C ILE A 44 13.20 33.46 -1.09
N PRO A 45 13.13 33.92 -2.36
CA PRO A 45 14.30 34.38 -3.08
C PRO A 45 14.80 35.73 -2.53
N LEU A 46 16.10 36.01 -2.65
CA LEU A 46 16.71 37.27 -2.20
C LEU A 46 16.50 38.42 -3.20
N THR A 47 15.27 38.58 -3.70
CA THR A 47 14.89 39.68 -4.58
C THR A 47 14.25 40.81 -3.77
N LEU A 48 14.33 42.05 -4.25
CA LEU A 48 13.77 43.24 -3.58
C LEU A 48 12.27 43.10 -3.24
N ASN A 49 11.51 42.33 -4.04
CA ASN A 49 10.10 41.99 -3.80
C ASN A 49 9.90 40.46 -3.93
N PRO A 50 10.16 39.69 -2.86
CA PRO A 50 10.20 38.24 -2.96
C PRO A 50 8.80 37.65 -3.09
N ARG A 51 8.64 36.74 -4.05
CA ARG A 51 7.48 35.84 -4.14
C ARG A 51 7.89 34.47 -3.62
N PRO A 52 7.12 33.87 -2.68
CA PRO A 52 7.40 32.52 -2.22
C PRO A 52 7.32 31.51 -3.38
N ILE A 53 8.38 30.72 -3.55
CA ILE A 53 8.41 29.60 -4.49
C ILE A 53 8.10 28.32 -3.71
N GLN A 54 7.06 27.60 -4.12
CA GLN A 54 6.72 26.29 -3.55
C GLN A 54 7.46 25.18 -4.30
N ILE A 55 8.29 24.42 -3.60
CA ILE A 55 8.98 23.25 -4.13
C ILE A 55 8.38 22.00 -3.49
N GLN A 56 7.85 21.11 -4.32
CA GLN A 56 7.36 19.81 -3.90
C GLN A 56 8.50 18.80 -3.91
N ARG A 57 8.82 18.22 -2.75
CA ARG A 57 9.76 17.10 -2.64
C ARG A 57 8.98 15.80 -2.51
N PHE A 58 9.24 14.88 -3.44
CA PHE A 58 8.75 13.51 -3.36
C PHE A 58 9.72 12.70 -2.50
N ASN A 59 9.27 12.22 -1.34
CA ASN A 59 10.07 11.37 -0.47
C ASN A 59 9.88 9.89 -0.85
N CYS A 60 10.16 9.57 -2.11
CA CYS A 60 10.27 8.19 -2.54
C CYS A 60 11.73 7.78 -2.33
N SER A 61 11.98 6.93 -1.33
CA SER A 61 13.31 6.33 -1.16
C SER A 61 13.66 5.61 -2.46
N LYS A 62 14.91 5.76 -2.91
CA LYS A 62 15.39 5.13 -4.14
C LYS A 62 15.20 3.62 -4.02
N THR A 63 14.62 3.02 -5.06
CA THR A 63 14.56 1.56 -5.20
C THR A 63 15.98 1.01 -5.22
N VAL A 64 16.28 0.05 -4.35
CA VAL A 64 17.55 -0.68 -4.39
C VAL A 64 17.40 -1.79 -5.43
N ASP A 65 18.12 -1.65 -6.53
CA ASP A 65 18.22 -2.69 -7.55
C ASP A 65 19.19 -3.76 -7.04
N LEU A 66 18.67 -4.76 -6.30
CA LEU A 66 19.13 -6.15 -6.08
C LEU A 66 18.88 -6.65 -4.64
N ILE A 67 18.25 -7.82 -4.51
CA ILE A 67 18.07 -8.56 -3.23
C ILE A 67 19.27 -9.51 -3.05
N VAL A 68 20.46 -8.99 -2.73
CA VAL A 68 21.59 -9.81 -2.27
C VAL A 68 22.29 -9.09 -1.13
N GLY A 69 22.36 -9.73 0.04
CA GLY A 69 23.00 -9.16 1.24
C GLY A 69 22.17 -8.05 1.89
N GLY A 70 20.96 -8.38 2.37
CA GLY A 70 20.08 -7.41 3.02
C GLY A 70 20.75 -6.68 4.19
N GLU A 71 20.39 -5.41 4.36
CA GLU A 71 20.79 -4.58 5.49
C GLU A 71 19.60 -4.31 6.42
N ALA A 72 19.87 -3.92 7.66
CA ALA A 72 18.82 -3.46 8.56
C ALA A 72 18.18 -2.19 7.98
N ALA A 73 16.85 -2.21 7.84
CA ALA A 73 16.11 -1.04 7.39
C ALA A 73 16.28 0.12 8.38
N LYS A 74 16.13 1.36 7.92
CA LYS A 74 16.07 2.52 8.82
C LYS A 74 14.65 2.67 9.39
N PRO A 75 14.48 3.28 10.57
CA PRO A 75 13.17 3.61 11.09
C PRO A 75 12.32 4.39 10.06
N GLY A 76 11.15 3.84 9.72
CA GLY A 76 10.22 4.45 8.76
C GLY A 76 10.62 4.35 7.28
N GLU A 77 11.65 3.56 6.93
CA GLU A 77 12.07 3.37 5.53
C GLU A 77 11.01 2.67 4.68
N PHE A 78 10.35 1.66 5.25
CA PHE A 78 9.27 0.89 4.62
C PHE A 78 7.95 1.07 5.38
N PRO A 79 7.29 2.24 5.24
CA PRO A 79 6.14 2.59 6.08
C PRO A 79 4.85 1.82 5.74
N HIS A 80 4.87 1.01 4.69
CA HIS A 80 3.78 0.11 4.33
C HIS A 80 3.93 -1.27 4.97
N GLN A 81 5.07 -1.57 5.61
CA GLN A 81 5.32 -2.87 6.21
C GLN A 81 4.28 -3.16 7.29
N ALA A 82 3.67 -4.34 7.20
CA ALA A 82 2.68 -4.83 8.16
C ALA A 82 3.14 -6.17 8.72
N LEU A 83 2.98 -6.37 10.02
CA LEU A 83 3.24 -7.64 10.68
C LEU A 83 1.92 -8.31 11.05
N LEU A 84 1.82 -9.61 10.78
CA LEU A 84 0.64 -10.42 11.08
C LEU A 84 0.87 -11.14 12.41
N GLY A 85 0.18 -10.70 13.46
CA GLY A 85 0.32 -11.25 14.82
C GLY A 85 -0.64 -12.41 15.07
N TYR A 86 -0.12 -13.58 15.40
CA TYR A 86 -0.89 -14.77 15.76
C TYR A 86 -0.88 -14.94 17.27
N ALA A 87 -2.03 -15.25 17.88
CA ALA A 87 -2.10 -15.46 19.33
C ALA A 87 -1.14 -16.57 19.77
N ASP A 88 -0.27 -16.23 20.72
CA ASP A 88 0.70 -17.13 21.33
C ASP A 88 0.90 -16.73 22.79
N ALA A 89 0.40 -17.55 23.71
CA ALA A 89 0.47 -17.29 25.14
C ALA A 89 1.92 -17.30 25.70
N SER A 90 2.89 -17.78 24.91
CA SER A 90 4.29 -17.84 25.31
C SER A 90 5.08 -16.60 24.85
N ALA A 91 4.49 -15.75 24.00
CA ALA A 91 5.13 -14.53 23.51
C ALA A 91 4.93 -13.37 24.51
N PRO A 92 5.91 -12.44 24.64
CA PRO A 92 5.85 -11.35 25.61
C PRO A 92 4.57 -10.51 25.54
N GLU A 93 4.07 -10.24 24.33
CA GLU A 93 2.86 -9.44 24.08
C GLU A 93 1.63 -10.31 23.73
N GLY A 94 1.72 -11.62 23.93
CA GLY A 94 0.65 -12.57 23.57
C GLY A 94 0.53 -12.84 22.06
N TYR A 95 1.45 -12.30 21.25
CA TYR A 95 1.46 -12.48 19.79
C TYR A 95 2.83 -12.88 19.27
N ARG A 96 2.82 -13.79 18.29
CA ARG A 96 3.99 -14.16 17.49
C ARG A 96 3.80 -13.66 16.06
N PHE A 97 4.82 -12.99 15.50
CA PHE A 97 4.77 -12.40 14.17
C PHE A 97 5.51 -13.26 13.14
N ASP A 98 4.78 -14.15 12.48
CA ASP A 98 5.34 -15.14 11.54
C ASP A 98 5.26 -14.73 10.06
N CYS A 99 4.42 -13.74 9.76
CA CYS A 99 4.16 -13.31 8.41
C CYS A 99 4.19 -11.79 8.31
N GLY A 100 4.55 -11.33 7.11
CA GLY A 100 4.44 -9.93 6.73
C GLY A 100 3.22 -9.66 5.85
N GLY A 101 3.03 -8.37 5.58
CA GLY A 101 2.10 -7.85 4.61
C GLY A 101 2.47 -6.43 4.22
N SER A 102 1.70 -5.85 3.32
CA SER A 102 1.86 -4.47 2.88
C SER A 102 0.53 -3.74 2.96
N LEU A 103 0.52 -2.61 3.66
CA LEU A 103 -0.61 -1.70 3.63
C LEU A 103 -0.78 -1.16 2.21
N ILE A 104 -1.97 -1.32 1.62
CA ILE A 104 -2.27 -0.87 0.25
C ILE A 104 -3.37 0.19 0.21
N SER A 105 -4.02 0.47 1.35
CA SER A 105 -5.01 1.52 1.50
C SER A 105 -5.24 1.84 2.98
N GLU A 106 -6.14 2.75 3.29
CA GLU A 106 -6.54 3.08 4.67
C GLU A 106 -7.15 1.89 5.44
N ARG A 107 -7.55 0.80 4.76
CA ARG A 107 -8.27 -0.30 5.41
C ARG A 107 -7.87 -1.69 4.95
N PHE A 108 -6.93 -1.82 4.02
CA PHE A 108 -6.55 -3.10 3.45
C PHE A 108 -5.05 -3.33 3.48
N VAL A 109 -4.70 -4.54 3.91
CA VAL A 109 -3.35 -5.09 3.90
C VAL A 109 -3.32 -6.24 2.91
N LEU A 110 -2.36 -6.22 2.02
CA LEU A 110 -2.03 -7.29 1.10
C LEU A 110 -1.05 -8.26 1.77
N THR A 111 -1.29 -9.56 1.65
CA THR A 111 -0.40 -10.60 2.20
C THR A 111 -0.50 -11.87 1.35
N ALA A 112 0.24 -12.90 1.73
CA ALA A 112 0.17 -14.22 1.11
C ALA A 112 -0.98 -15.04 1.70
N ALA A 113 -1.59 -15.90 0.89
CA ALA A 113 -2.66 -16.78 1.34
C ALA A 113 -2.16 -17.88 2.28
N HIS A 114 -0.91 -18.33 2.10
CA HIS A 114 -0.29 -19.35 2.94
C HIS A 114 -0.09 -18.90 4.39
N CYS A 115 -0.10 -17.59 4.66
CA CYS A 115 -0.04 -17.07 6.02
C CYS A 115 -1.21 -17.59 6.87
N PHE A 116 -2.32 -18.00 6.25
CA PHE A 116 -3.46 -18.58 6.97
C PHE A 116 -3.38 -20.11 7.16
N ALA A 117 -2.28 -20.76 6.77
CA ALA A 117 -2.18 -22.22 6.77
C ALA A 117 -2.16 -22.84 8.17
N LYS A 118 -1.56 -22.14 9.14
CA LYS A 118 -1.43 -22.60 10.54
C LYS A 118 -2.43 -21.94 11.49
N GLY A 119 -3.33 -21.10 10.98
CA GLY A 119 -4.24 -20.28 11.75
C GLY A 119 -4.40 -18.90 11.13
N TYR A 120 -5.32 -18.09 11.66
CA TYR A 120 -5.52 -16.71 11.22
C TYR A 120 -4.83 -15.76 12.19
N PRO A 121 -4.20 -14.68 11.70
CA PRO A 121 -3.69 -13.65 12.58
C PRO A 121 -4.86 -13.00 13.34
N LYS A 122 -4.56 -12.48 14.53
CA LYS A 122 -5.51 -11.79 15.39
C LYS A 122 -5.42 -10.29 15.21
N ILE A 123 -4.20 -9.78 15.04
CA ILE A 123 -3.92 -8.36 14.87
C ILE A 123 -3.06 -8.14 13.63
N ILE A 124 -3.13 -6.91 13.13
CA ILE A 124 -2.13 -6.36 12.21
C ILE A 124 -1.39 -5.23 12.93
N ARG A 125 -0.07 -5.34 13.00
CA ARG A 125 0.79 -4.29 13.52
C ARG A 125 1.39 -3.46 12.39
N LEU A 126 1.30 -2.15 12.51
CA LEU A 126 1.86 -1.17 11.56
C LEU A 126 2.81 -0.21 12.28
N GLY A 127 3.82 0.28 11.57
CA GLY A 127 4.76 1.30 12.09
C GLY A 127 5.85 0.74 13.00
N GLU A 128 5.93 -0.58 13.12
CA GLU A 128 6.96 -1.30 13.87
C GLU A 128 8.29 -1.30 13.11
N HIS A 129 9.39 -1.06 13.81
CA HIS A 129 10.75 -1.15 13.25
C HIS A 129 11.55 -2.29 13.89
N SER A 130 11.42 -2.49 15.20
CA SER A 130 12.16 -3.47 15.99
C SER A 130 11.24 -4.21 16.95
N LEU A 131 11.15 -5.54 16.82
CA LEU A 131 10.33 -6.38 17.72
C LEU A 131 10.91 -6.50 19.14
N ASP A 132 12.16 -6.09 19.34
CA ASP A 132 12.86 -6.18 20.63
C ASP A 132 12.74 -4.90 21.46
N ASP A 133 12.25 -3.80 20.87
CA ASP A 133 12.18 -2.49 21.50
C ASP A 133 10.73 -2.13 21.92
N GLU A 134 10.49 -1.87 23.20
CA GLU A 134 9.18 -1.48 23.73
C GLU A 134 8.70 -0.06 23.32
N TYR A 135 9.53 0.70 22.59
CA TYR A 135 9.33 2.14 22.32
C TYR A 135 9.13 2.51 20.85
N ASP A 136 8.63 1.59 20.03
CA ASP A 136 8.23 1.96 18.69
C ASP A 136 6.87 2.69 18.68
N ASN A 137 6.61 3.39 17.58
CA ASN A 137 5.32 4.05 17.38
C ASN A 137 4.33 3.08 16.73
N GLN A 138 4.38 1.80 17.13
CA GLN A 138 3.58 0.75 16.55
C GLN A 138 2.11 0.93 16.90
N VAL A 139 1.25 0.52 15.98
CA VAL A 139 -0.20 0.54 16.17
C VAL A 139 -0.76 -0.80 15.73
N ASP A 140 -1.47 -1.44 16.66
CA ASP A 140 -2.18 -2.69 16.42
C ASP A 140 -3.61 -2.40 15.98
N PHE A 141 -4.04 -3.14 14.96
CA PHE A 141 -5.37 -3.07 14.39
C PHE A 141 -6.05 -4.43 14.47
N ASP A 142 -7.31 -4.44 14.89
CA ASP A 142 -8.16 -5.61 14.81
C ASP A 142 -8.59 -5.88 13.36
N ILE A 143 -9.00 -7.11 13.11
CA ILE A 143 -9.30 -7.60 11.77
C ILE A 143 -10.81 -7.78 11.60
N GLU A 144 -11.37 -7.10 10.61
CA GLU A 144 -12.77 -7.25 10.23
C GLU A 144 -12.99 -8.52 9.40
N LYS A 145 -12.13 -8.73 8.39
CA LYS A 145 -12.36 -9.79 7.41
C LYS A 145 -11.10 -10.22 6.65
N PHE A 146 -11.06 -11.51 6.32
CA PHE A 146 -10.05 -12.11 5.46
C PHE A 146 -10.63 -12.41 4.08
N TYR A 147 -9.87 -12.10 3.04
CA TYR A 147 -10.18 -12.39 1.64
C TYR A 147 -9.02 -13.18 1.04
N LYS A 148 -9.03 -14.49 1.27
CA LYS A 148 -8.11 -15.40 0.60
C LYS A 148 -8.53 -15.57 -0.86
N HIS A 149 -7.58 -15.66 -1.78
CA HIS A 149 -7.90 -15.99 -3.16
C HIS A 149 -8.70 -17.30 -3.23
N PRO A 150 -9.86 -17.35 -3.91
CA PRO A 150 -10.78 -18.50 -3.87
C PRO A 150 -10.15 -19.79 -4.42
N ASN A 151 -9.20 -19.65 -5.36
CA ASN A 151 -8.51 -20.78 -5.98
C ASN A 151 -7.19 -21.15 -5.27
N HIS A 152 -6.84 -20.51 -4.15
CA HIS A 152 -5.64 -20.88 -3.41
C HIS A 152 -5.81 -22.23 -2.71
N ARG A 153 -4.80 -23.09 -2.82
CA ARG A 153 -4.71 -24.36 -2.11
C ARG A 153 -3.40 -24.40 -1.34
N PHE A 154 -3.42 -24.73 -0.05
CA PHE A 154 -2.24 -24.68 0.81
C PHE A 154 -1.06 -25.60 0.38
N LYS A 155 -1.30 -26.60 -0.46
CA LYS A 155 -0.26 -27.47 -1.03
C LYS A 155 0.33 -26.94 -2.35
N SER A 156 -0.09 -25.75 -2.78
CA SER A 156 0.27 -25.16 -4.07
C SER A 156 0.83 -23.76 -3.89
N ALA A 157 1.84 -23.41 -4.68
CA ALA A 157 2.38 -22.06 -4.75
C ALA A 157 1.51 -21.10 -5.58
N TYR A 158 0.48 -21.59 -6.26
CA TYR A 158 -0.37 -20.75 -7.11
C TYR A 158 -1.42 -19.98 -6.31
N ASN A 159 -1.75 -18.79 -6.80
CA ASN A 159 -2.74 -17.89 -6.20
C ASN A 159 -2.45 -17.57 -4.72
N ASP A 160 -1.18 -17.50 -4.35
CA ASP A 160 -0.75 -17.25 -2.98
C ASP A 160 -0.88 -15.76 -2.61
N ILE A 161 -2.11 -15.28 -2.60
CA ILE A 161 -2.47 -13.89 -2.37
C ILE A 161 -3.74 -13.80 -1.53
N ALA A 162 -3.74 -12.86 -0.59
CA ALA A 162 -4.88 -12.56 0.24
C ALA A 162 -4.93 -11.07 0.62
N LEU A 163 -6.14 -10.60 0.91
CA LEU A 163 -6.37 -9.29 1.52
C LEU A 163 -6.90 -9.46 2.93
N ILE A 164 -6.45 -8.59 3.83
CA ILE A 164 -6.98 -8.44 5.18
C ILE A 164 -7.63 -7.06 5.25
N LYS A 165 -8.90 -7.01 5.65
CA LYS A 165 -9.63 -5.77 5.91
C LYS A 165 -9.57 -5.47 7.39
N LEU A 166 -9.05 -4.30 7.72
CA LEU A 166 -8.97 -3.78 9.07
C LEU A 166 -10.34 -3.30 9.55
N ASP A 167 -10.59 -3.42 10.85
CA ASP A 167 -11.83 -2.98 11.50
C ASP A 167 -12.05 -1.47 11.42
N GLN A 168 -10.96 -0.70 11.48
CA GLN A 168 -10.95 0.75 11.42
C GLN A 168 -10.00 1.30 10.33
N ASN A 169 -10.18 2.58 9.98
CA ASN A 169 -9.30 3.26 9.04
C ASN A 169 -7.96 3.62 9.70
N VAL A 170 -6.87 3.30 9.03
CA VAL A 170 -5.51 3.69 9.38
C VAL A 170 -5.30 5.17 9.12
N LYS A 171 -4.80 5.89 10.14
CA LYS A 171 -4.34 7.27 9.99
C LYS A 171 -2.92 7.27 9.44
N PHE A 172 -2.76 7.79 8.23
CA PHE A 172 -1.43 7.84 7.63
C PHE A 172 -0.51 8.83 8.34
N SER A 173 0.76 8.46 8.43
CA SER A 173 1.84 9.21 9.04
C SER A 173 3.11 9.04 8.20
N LYS A 174 4.24 9.59 8.67
CA LYS A 174 5.53 9.39 8.01
C LYS A 174 5.98 7.92 8.02
N ILE A 175 5.58 7.17 9.05
CA ILE A 175 5.99 5.79 9.32
C ILE A 175 4.90 4.75 9.02
N ILE A 176 3.66 5.18 8.78
CA ILE A 176 2.54 4.31 8.40
C ILE A 176 1.84 4.91 7.17
N ARG A 177 2.00 4.30 6.00
CA ARG A 177 1.31 4.72 4.77
C ARG A 177 1.33 3.60 3.72
N PRO A 178 0.43 3.61 2.72
CA PRO A 178 0.40 2.59 1.70
C PRO A 178 1.68 2.56 0.85
N ALA A 179 1.94 1.38 0.26
CA ALA A 179 3.01 1.16 -0.71
C ALA A 179 2.81 1.98 -1.99
#